data_AF-A0A0Q6K475-F1
#
_entry.id   AF-A0A0Q6K475-F1
#
_cell.length_a   1.000
_cell.length_b   1.000
_cell.length_c   1.000
_cell.angle_alpha   90.00
_cell.angle_beta   90.00
_cell.angle_gamma   90.00
#
_symmetry.space_group_name_H-M   'P 1'
#
loop_
_entity.id
_entity.type
_entity.pdbx_description
1 polymer ?
#
loop_
_entity_poly.entity_id
_entity_poly.type
_entity_poly.pdbx_seq_one_letter_code
_entity_poly.pdbx_strand_id
1 'polypeptide(L)'
;MTAREEPEPGRERRRAALASVGLAATDVAHLDTDEVENLAAGREIDEALAAGNTLNEVAQSTGYTEAVASDLLSKFREFRDSLAARNQIPLF
;
A
#
# COMPACT_ATOMS: atom_id res chain seq x y z
N MET A 1 25.94 26.56 -9.40
CA MET A 1 24.64 26.11 -9.97
C MET A 1 24.10 25.05 -9.02
N THR A 2 23.21 25.45 -8.13
CA THR A 2 22.59 24.55 -7.16
C THR A 2 21.46 23.84 -7.86
N ALA A 3 21.58 22.52 -8.06
CA ALA A 3 20.49 21.71 -8.57
C ALA A 3 19.30 21.91 -7.61
N ARG A 4 18.22 22.52 -8.12
CA ARG A 4 16.93 22.49 -7.44
C ARG A 4 16.54 21.02 -7.39
N GLU A 5 16.73 20.39 -6.23
CA GLU A 5 15.96 19.23 -5.84
C GLU A 5 14.51 19.73 -5.71
N GLU A 6 13.80 19.76 -6.82
CA GLU A 6 12.35 19.85 -6.79
C GLU A 6 11.87 18.60 -6.06
N PRO A 7 11.21 18.71 -4.89
CA PRO A 7 10.61 17.54 -4.26
C PRO A 7 9.50 17.08 -5.20
N GLU A 8 9.81 16.10 -6.04
CA GLU A 8 8.81 15.51 -6.92
C GLU A 8 7.66 15.05 -6.03
N PRO A 9 6.44 15.61 -6.18
CA PRO A 9 5.33 15.36 -5.26
C PRO A 9 4.99 13.87 -5.17
N GLY A 10 5.35 13.08 -6.18
CA GLY A 10 5.24 11.62 -6.16
C GLY A 10 6.21 10.92 -5.20
N ARG A 11 7.43 11.44 -5.00
CA ARG A 11 8.43 10.82 -4.12
C ARG A 11 8.08 10.97 -2.64
N GLU A 12 7.53 12.12 -2.26
CA GLU A 12 7.09 12.37 -0.89
C GLU A 12 5.81 11.58 -0.57
N ARG A 13 4.84 11.52 -1.49
CA ARG A 13 3.66 10.64 -1.39
C ARG A 13 4.04 9.18 -1.28
N ARG A 14 4.97 8.70 -2.11
CA ARG A 14 5.49 7.33 -2.05
C ARG A 14 6.16 7.02 -0.72
N ARG A 15 6.91 7.97 -0.16
CA ARG A 15 7.56 7.79 1.16
C ARG A 15 6.56 7.76 2.31
N ALA A 16 5.53 8.61 2.26
CA ALA A 16 4.45 8.61 3.25
C ALA A 16 3.63 7.31 3.17
N ALA A 17 3.26 6.89 1.97
CA ALA A 17 2.58 5.61 1.74
C ALA A 17 3.43 4.43 2.22
N LEU A 18 4.74 4.41 1.94
CA LEU A 18 5.67 3.40 2.47
C LEU A 18 5.70 3.33 3.99
N ALA A 19 5.77 4.50 4.64
CA ALA A 19 5.77 4.59 6.10
C ALA A 19 4.44 4.11 6.69
N SER A 20 3.33 4.43 6.03
CA SER A 20 2.01 3.90 6.40
C SER A 20 1.97 2.39 6.22
N VAL A 21 2.47 1.82 5.11
CA VAL A 21 2.32 0.38 4.86
C VAL A 21 3.27 -0.49 5.71
N GLY A 22 4.34 0.10 6.24
CA GLY A 22 5.36 -0.64 6.99
C GLY A 22 6.22 -1.55 6.11
N LEU A 23 6.25 -1.29 4.80
CA LEU A 23 7.03 -2.04 3.81
C LEU A 23 8.43 -1.47 3.69
N ALA A 24 9.41 -2.31 3.38
CA ALA A 24 10.75 -1.81 3.06
C ALA A 24 10.72 -1.12 1.69
N ALA A 25 11.51 -0.06 1.54
CA ALA A 25 11.63 0.65 0.26
C ALA A 25 12.05 -0.28 -0.90
N THR A 26 12.82 -1.33 -0.60
CA THR A 26 13.21 -2.38 -1.55
C THR A 26 12.02 -3.20 -2.05
N ASP A 27 11.06 -3.50 -1.17
CA ASP A 27 9.90 -4.33 -1.49
C ASP A 27 8.96 -3.64 -2.48
N VAL A 28 8.88 -2.32 -2.43
CA VAL A 28 8.07 -1.53 -3.37
C VAL A 28 8.90 -0.85 -4.45
N ALA A 29 10.22 -1.06 -4.51
CA ALA A 29 11.09 -0.35 -5.45
C ALA A 29 10.72 -0.59 -6.92
N HIS A 30 10.12 -1.76 -7.20
CA HIS A 30 9.67 -2.16 -8.52
C HIS A 30 8.24 -1.71 -8.85
N LEU A 31 7.52 -1.14 -7.88
CA LEU A 31 6.14 -0.69 -8.04
C LEU A 31 6.08 0.77 -8.47
N ASP A 32 5.05 1.13 -9.22
CA ASP A 32 4.75 2.51 -9.56
C ASP A 32 4.16 3.27 -8.36
N THR A 33 4.18 4.60 -8.41
CA THR A 33 3.63 5.44 -7.32
C THR A 33 2.14 5.14 -7.09
N ASP A 34 1.37 4.94 -8.16
CA ASP A 34 -0.04 4.58 -8.10
C ASP A 34 -0.25 3.21 -7.44
N GLU A 35 0.60 2.22 -7.74
CA GLU A 35 0.56 0.92 -7.09
C GLU A 35 0.87 1.00 -5.59
N VAL A 36 1.83 1.84 -5.19
CA VAL A 36 2.14 2.06 -3.78
C VAL A 36 0.97 2.74 -3.05
N GLU A 37 0.29 3.68 -3.70
CA GLU A 37 -0.93 4.32 -3.17
C GLU A 37 -2.08 3.31 -3.04
N ASN A 38 -2.26 2.43 -4.02
CA ASN A 38 -3.25 1.35 -3.95
C ASN A 38 -2.96 0.36 -2.81
N LEU A 39 -1.69 0.02 -2.57
CA LEU A 39 -1.29 -0.81 -1.43
C LEU A 39 -1.53 -0.10 -0.09
N ALA A 40 -1.34 1.22 -0.02
CA ALA A 40 -1.65 2.01 1.17
C ALA A 40 -3.14 2.00 1.49
N ALA A 41 -3.98 2.20 0.48
CA ALA A 41 -5.43 2.09 0.62
C ALA A 41 -5.85 0.67 1.04
N GLY A 42 -5.28 -0.37 0.44
CA GLY A 42 -5.56 -1.76 0.80
C GLY A 42 -5.21 -2.11 2.25
N ARG A 43 -4.12 -1.56 2.79
CA ARG A 43 -3.76 -1.73 4.21
C ARG A 43 -4.70 -0.97 5.13
N GLU A 44 -5.04 0.27 4.81
CA GLU A 44 -5.98 1.07 5.61
C GLU A 44 -7.35 0.35 5.71
N ILE A 45 -7.78 -0.29 4.62
CA ILE A 45 -8.96 -1.16 4.61
C ILE A 45 -8.76 -2.39 5.51
N ASP A 46 -7.64 -3.11 5.42
CA ASP A 46 -7.37 -4.29 6.27
C ASP A 46 -7.32 -3.91 7.77
N GLU A 47 -6.72 -2.78 8.12
CA GLU A 47 -6.67 -2.26 9.49
C GLU A 47 -8.05 -1.86 10.00
N ALA A 48 -8.85 -1.18 9.18
CA ALA A 48 -10.21 -0.81 9.55
C ALA A 48 -11.11 -2.04 9.73
N LEU A 49 -10.96 -3.07 8.88
CA LEU A 49 -11.62 -4.36 9.06
C LEU A 49 -11.18 -5.07 10.35
N ALA A 50 -9.88 -5.03 10.66
CA ALA A 50 -9.35 -5.60 11.91
C ALA A 50 -9.83 -4.84 13.16
N ALA A 51 -10.10 -3.54 13.03
CA ALA A 51 -10.72 -2.72 14.08
C ALA A 51 -12.22 -2.97 14.26
N GLY A 52 -12.84 -3.78 13.39
CA GLY A 52 -14.25 -4.16 13.45
C GLY A 52 -15.18 -3.33 12.56
N ASN A 53 -14.66 -2.48 11.68
CA ASN A 53 -15.47 -1.79 10.68
C ASN A 53 -15.85 -2.75 9.54
N THR A 54 -16.92 -2.45 8.82
CA THR A 54 -17.30 -3.20 7.62
C THR A 54 -16.64 -2.63 6.37
N LEU A 55 -16.41 -3.49 5.36
CA LEU A 55 -15.80 -3.08 4.09
C LEU A 55 -16.60 -1.96 3.40
N ASN A 56 -17.93 -2.00 3.53
CA ASN A 56 -18.84 -1.00 3.01
C ASN A 56 -18.64 0.38 3.69
N GLU A 57 -18.50 0.42 5.01
CA GLU A 57 -18.25 1.68 5.75
C GLU A 57 -16.92 2.31 5.35
N VAL A 58 -15.88 1.50 5.22
CA VAL A 58 -14.56 1.98 4.82
C VAL A 58 -14.60 2.49 3.38
N ALA A 59 -15.21 1.74 2.46
CA ALA A 59 -15.37 2.14 1.06
C ALA A 59 -16.10 3.48 0.95
N GLN A 60 -17.22 3.65 1.67
CA GLN A 60 -17.95 4.90 1.70
C GLN A 60 -17.13 6.05 2.29
N SER A 61 -16.36 5.80 3.35
CA SER A 61 -15.52 6.83 4.00
C SER A 61 -14.34 7.28 3.13
N THR A 62 -13.83 6.41 2.26
CA THR A 62 -12.72 6.72 1.32
C THR A 62 -13.21 7.18 -0.05
N GLY A 63 -14.52 7.13 -0.31
CA GLY A 63 -15.11 7.48 -1.60
C GLY A 63 -14.94 6.40 -2.67
N TYR A 64 -14.57 5.18 -2.28
CA TYR A 64 -14.49 4.01 -3.16
C TYR A 64 -15.83 3.26 -3.20
N THR A 65 -16.02 2.47 -4.25
CA THR A 65 -17.07 1.46 -4.25
C THR A 65 -16.62 0.25 -3.44
N GLU A 66 -17.55 -0.51 -2.89
CA GLU A 66 -17.25 -1.75 -2.15
C GLU A 66 -16.41 -2.73 -3.00
N ALA A 67 -16.70 -2.82 -4.30
CA ALA A 67 -15.93 -3.63 -5.25
C ALA A 67 -14.47 -3.17 -5.37
N VAL A 68 -14.22 -1.85 -5.45
CA VAL A 68 -12.86 -1.29 -5.50
C VAL A 68 -12.14 -1.51 -4.19
N ALA A 69 -12.79 -1.27 -3.05
CA ALA A 69 -12.20 -1.53 -1.74
C ALA A 69 -11.83 -3.03 -1.57
N SER A 70 -12.67 -3.94 -2.06
CA SER A 70 -12.37 -5.38 -2.05
C SER A 70 -11.22 -5.75 -2.97
N ASP A 71 -11.10 -5.14 -4.15
CA ASP A 71 -9.97 -5.34 -5.08
C ASP A 71 -8.65 -4.86 -4.46
N LEU A 72 -8.65 -3.65 -3.87
CA LEU A 72 -7.49 -3.09 -3.18
C LEU A 72 -7.05 -3.95 -2.00
N LEU A 73 -8.00 -4.46 -1.22
CA LEU A 73 -7.73 -5.37 -0.12
C LEU A 73 -7.13 -6.69 -0.61
N SER A 74 -7.66 -7.26 -1.71
CA SER A 74 -7.12 -8.49 -2.31
C SER A 74 -5.68 -8.29 -2.74
N LYS A 75 -5.42 -7.24 -3.52
CA LYS A 75 -4.07 -6.89 -3.99
C LYS A 75 -3.09 -6.71 -2.84
N PHE A 76 -3.50 -6.02 -1.78
CA PHE A 76 -2.66 -5.86 -0.59
C PHE A 76 -2.33 -7.20 0.08
N ARG A 77 -3.32 -8.10 0.21
CA ARG A 77 -3.12 -9.42 0.80
C ARG A 77 -2.22 -10.32 -0.06
N GLU A 78 -2.43 -10.33 -1.37
CA GLU A 78 -1.60 -11.07 -2.34
C GLU A 78 -0.15 -10.55 -2.34
N PHE A 79 0.03 -9.24 -2.23
CA PHE A 79 1.34 -8.63 -2.11
C PHE A 79 2.02 -9.00 -0.79
N ARG A 80 1.29 -8.95 0.33
CA ARG A 80 1.80 -9.38 1.65
C ARG A 80 2.16 -10.86 1.67
N ASP A 81 1.34 -11.71 1.04
CA ASP A 81 1.61 -13.15 0.91
C ASP A 81 2.84 -13.41 0.05
N SER A 82 2.96 -12.72 -1.08
CA SER A 82 4.16 -12.78 -1.94
C SER A 82 5.43 -12.32 -1.21
N LEU A 83 5.34 -11.29 -0.37
CA LEU A 83 6.44 -10.86 0.48
C LEU A 83 6.77 -11.88 1.57
N ALA A 84 5.76 -12.45 2.22
CA ALA A 84 5.95 -13.51 3.20
C ALA A 84 6.62 -14.73 2.55
N ALA A 85 6.22 -15.11 1.34
CA ALA A 85 6.83 -16.17 0.56
C ALA A 85 8.29 -15.86 0.18
N ARG A 86 8.60 -14.61 -0.20
CA ARG A 86 9.99 -14.17 -0.46
C ARG A 86 10.86 -14.21 0.79
N ASN A 87 10.32 -13.82 1.94
CA ASN A 87 11.03 -13.85 3.22
C ASN A 87 11.14 -15.27 3.80
N GLN A 88 10.32 -16.20 3.32
CA GLN A 88 10.42 -17.63 3.62
C GLN A 88 11.40 -18.37 2.72
N ILE A 89 12.02 -17.75 1.72
CA ILE A 89 13.10 -18.39 0.95
C ILE A 89 14.25 -18.62 1.94
N PRO A 90 14.52 -19.87 2.36
CA PRO A 90 15.68 -20.14 3.17
C PRO A 90 16.86 -19.91 2.24
N LEU A 91 17.70 -18.92 2.56
CA LEU A 91 19.04 -18.82 1.99
C LEU A 91 19.82 -20.05 2.50
N PHE A 92 19.65 -21.17 1.80
CA PHE A 92 20.53 -22.33 1.92
C PHE A 92 21.91 -21.97 1.39
#